data_AF-A0A934V3C7-F1
#
_entry.id   AF-A0A934V3C7-F1
#
_cell.length_a   1.000
_cell.length_b   1.000
_cell.length_c   1.000
_cell.angle_alpha   90.00
_cell.angle_beta   90.00
_cell.angle_gamma   90.00
#
_symmetry.space_group_name_H-M   'P 1'
#
loop_
_entity.id
_entity.type
_entity.pdbx_description
1 polymer ?
#
loop_
_entity_poly.entity_id
_entity_poly.type
_entity_poly.pdbx_seq_one_letter_code
_entity_poly.pdbx_strand_id
1 'polypeptide(L)'
;MSSRLPLGLAVLVLLGGSAPPLAGAGPDPEPWCPSLRVENRWTGGPSRLSRVDLPGGEVTPLRVLEYSVNAIGYAREQELVYGVAGRHVVVFDRVGRLTVAGRAPVEQWGGLVAPRAATVVGNRWYVAKNHTLYTVDVDRGSPGFLRVTGEVRLSSRAAGELDDLDADPRTGLLYGVGPGYPRSVVVRVDPRTGATAVVDTPALPPGTSWGAVSFGPDGALYALASLAGGRARLYRIPLTDAGPVAEVSSGPALRASDATGCLLIPEPAPPPSPPPPTTPPSPTPTPTRTPTPGPSRTPTPTPTPTMSPAPSVSRPPPATPPETPEPPPPAPAPPPAGAAPPPPPPEDTATDLLTPTEEKRRWALTMLLIAFGAGAAARGLRRR
;
A
#
# COMPACT_ATOMS: atom_id res chain seq x y z
N MET A 1 63.18 -70.76 -6.84
CA MET A 1 62.21 -71.43 -5.93
C MET A 1 62.10 -70.55 -4.70
N SER A 2 61.13 -69.65 -4.68
CA SER A 2 61.07 -68.55 -3.71
C SER A 2 59.98 -68.78 -2.67
N SER A 3 60.41 -68.96 -1.42
CA SER A 3 59.56 -68.97 -0.22
C SER A 3 58.90 -67.61 0.02
N ARG A 4 57.64 -67.62 0.46
CA ARG A 4 56.99 -66.49 1.14
C ARG A 4 56.32 -66.98 2.43
N LEU A 5 56.72 -66.34 3.53
CA LEU A 5 56.06 -66.36 4.85
C LEU A 5 54.80 -65.47 4.84
N PRO A 6 53.84 -65.69 5.76
CA PRO A 6 52.67 -64.85 5.95
C PRO A 6 52.95 -63.74 7.00
N LEU A 7 52.37 -62.55 6.81
CA LEU A 7 52.27 -61.54 7.86
C LEU A 7 50.80 -61.18 8.05
N GLY A 8 50.31 -61.40 9.27
CA GLY A 8 48.93 -61.21 9.67
C GLY A 8 48.53 -59.73 9.73
N LEU A 9 47.29 -59.45 9.32
CA LEU A 9 46.67 -58.14 9.39
C LEU A 9 45.78 -58.10 10.64
N ALA A 10 46.14 -57.24 11.60
CA ALA A 10 45.31 -56.94 12.76
C ALA A 10 44.21 -55.93 12.36
N VAL A 11 42.95 -56.27 12.65
CA VAL A 11 41.79 -55.39 12.45
C VAL A 11 41.54 -54.64 13.77
N LEU A 12 41.71 -53.32 13.73
CA LEU A 12 41.38 -52.41 14.82
C LEU A 12 39.97 -51.84 14.57
N VAL A 13 38.99 -52.24 15.39
CA VAL A 13 37.62 -51.71 15.34
C VAL A 13 37.55 -50.46 16.24
N LEU A 14 37.47 -49.28 15.61
CA LEU A 14 37.19 -48.01 16.26
C LEU A 14 35.68 -47.74 16.24
N LEU A 15 35.03 -47.88 17.38
CA LEU A 15 33.65 -47.45 17.60
C LEU A 15 33.63 -45.94 17.88
N GLY A 16 33.49 -45.13 16.82
CA GLY A 16 33.24 -43.70 16.92
C GLY A 16 31.77 -43.43 17.24
N GLY A 17 31.49 -42.84 18.41
CA GLY A 17 30.15 -42.40 18.79
C GLY A 17 29.72 -41.18 17.96
N SER A 18 28.71 -41.38 17.11
CA SER A 18 28.08 -40.31 16.34
C SER A 18 27.17 -39.48 17.23
N ALA A 19 27.56 -38.24 17.53
CA ALA A 19 26.62 -37.26 18.05
C ALA A 19 25.59 -36.91 16.95
N PRO A 20 24.29 -36.74 17.28
CA PRO A 20 23.31 -36.30 16.31
C PRO A 20 23.69 -34.91 15.78
N PRO A 21 23.56 -34.64 14.47
CA PRO A 21 23.80 -33.31 13.94
C PRO A 21 22.86 -32.33 14.63
N LEU A 22 23.43 -31.26 15.19
CA LEU A 22 22.66 -30.10 15.63
C LEU A 22 21.75 -29.69 14.46
N ALA A 23 20.44 -29.65 14.71
CA ALA A 23 19.47 -29.19 13.73
C ALA A 23 19.90 -27.79 13.28
N GLY A 24 20.38 -27.69 12.04
CA GLY A 24 20.73 -26.41 11.44
C GLY A 24 19.51 -25.51 11.49
N ALA A 25 19.69 -24.28 11.95
CA ALA A 25 18.69 -23.24 11.79
C ALA A 25 18.26 -23.25 10.32
N GLY A 26 16.96 -23.40 10.07
CA GLY A 26 16.42 -23.31 8.72
C GLY A 26 16.80 -21.95 8.09
N PRO A 27 16.80 -21.84 6.75
CA PRO A 27 17.01 -20.55 6.11
C PRO A 27 16.04 -19.52 6.70
N ASP A 28 16.56 -18.34 7.03
CA ASP A 28 15.73 -17.24 7.53
C ASP A 28 14.58 -17.00 6.54
N PRO A 29 13.34 -16.80 7.01
CA PRO A 29 12.23 -16.53 6.12
C PRO A 29 12.55 -15.29 5.30
N GLU A 30 12.46 -15.40 3.98
CA GLU A 30 12.66 -14.25 3.09
C GLU A 30 11.74 -13.10 3.54
N PRO A 31 12.26 -11.86 3.59
CA PRO A 31 11.45 -10.73 3.98
C PRO A 31 10.29 -10.61 2.98
N TRP A 32 9.07 -10.60 3.51
CA TRP A 32 7.84 -10.58 2.72
C TRP A 32 7.06 -9.30 3.01
N CYS A 33 6.40 -8.79 1.98
CA CYS A 33 5.71 -7.52 2.03
C CYS A 33 4.29 -7.69 1.48
N PRO A 34 3.30 -7.90 2.35
CA PRO A 34 1.91 -7.88 1.92
C PRO A 34 1.51 -6.42 1.62
N SER A 35 0.90 -6.20 0.47
CA SER A 35 0.26 -4.94 0.07
C SER A 35 -1.23 -5.18 -0.17
N LEU A 36 -2.09 -4.19 0.13
CA LEU A 36 -3.49 -4.25 -0.28
C LEU A 36 -3.67 -3.55 -1.62
N ARG A 37 -4.37 -4.20 -2.54
CA ARG A 37 -4.73 -3.67 -3.85
C ARG A 37 -6.23 -3.53 -3.96
N VAL A 38 -6.70 -2.36 -4.38
CA VAL A 38 -8.06 -2.16 -4.91
C VAL A 38 -8.02 -2.18 -6.42
N GLU A 39 -8.98 -2.85 -7.05
CA GLU A 39 -9.06 -2.95 -8.51
C GLU A 39 -10.49 -2.84 -9.04
N ASN A 40 -10.64 -2.26 -10.23
CA ASN A 40 -11.89 -2.14 -10.95
C ASN A 40 -11.72 -2.71 -12.36
N ARG A 41 -12.64 -3.59 -12.78
CA ARG A 41 -12.66 -4.13 -14.15
C ARG A 41 -13.47 -3.28 -15.12
N TRP A 42 -14.37 -2.46 -14.59
CA TRP A 42 -15.28 -1.62 -15.36
C TRP A 42 -15.45 -0.28 -14.65
N THR A 43 -15.76 0.76 -15.42
CA THR A 43 -16.00 2.11 -14.90
C THR A 43 -17.23 2.12 -13.98
N GLY A 44 -17.10 2.72 -12.79
CA GLY A 44 -18.21 2.94 -11.86
C GLY A 44 -18.66 1.74 -11.04
N GLY A 45 -18.10 0.54 -11.27
CA GLY A 45 -18.38 -0.63 -10.45
C GLY A 45 -17.67 -0.59 -9.09
N PRO A 46 -18.09 -1.40 -8.10
CA PRO A 46 -17.40 -1.52 -6.83
C PRO A 46 -15.97 -2.06 -7.01
N SER A 47 -15.06 -1.60 -6.15
CA SER A 47 -13.68 -2.09 -6.15
C SER A 47 -13.61 -3.48 -5.52
N ARG A 48 -12.75 -4.34 -6.07
CA ARG A 48 -12.34 -5.60 -5.43
C ARG A 48 -11.09 -5.33 -4.62
N LEU A 49 -11.07 -5.79 -3.38
CA LEU A 49 -9.91 -5.74 -2.51
C LEU A 49 -9.21 -7.10 -2.53
N SER A 50 -7.91 -7.08 -2.75
CA SER A 50 -7.02 -8.24 -2.71
C SER A 50 -5.77 -7.92 -1.90
N ARG A 51 -5.15 -8.94 -1.31
CA ARG A 51 -3.77 -8.88 -0.80
C ARG A 51 -2.82 -9.31 -1.92
N VAL A 52 -1.68 -8.64 -2.05
CA VAL A 52 -0.58 -9.01 -2.93
C VAL A 52 0.65 -9.26 -2.08
N ASP A 53 1.20 -10.48 -2.11
CA ASP A 53 2.37 -10.85 -1.31
C ASP A 53 3.64 -10.67 -2.14
N LEU A 54 4.43 -9.62 -1.86
CA LEU A 54 5.70 -9.32 -2.52
C LEU A 54 6.87 -9.99 -1.77
N PRO A 55 7.92 -10.48 -2.47
CA PRO A 55 8.21 -10.26 -3.89
C PRO A 55 7.48 -11.20 -4.86
N GLY A 56 6.79 -12.23 -4.36
CA GLY A 56 6.22 -13.32 -5.18
C GLY A 56 5.05 -12.93 -6.08
N GLY A 57 4.37 -11.82 -5.79
CA GLY A 57 3.23 -11.32 -6.56
C GLY A 57 1.98 -12.20 -6.49
N GLU A 58 1.89 -13.09 -5.50
CA GLU A 58 0.71 -13.91 -5.24
C GLU A 58 -0.46 -12.99 -4.85
N VAL A 59 -1.63 -13.22 -5.44
CA VAL A 59 -2.82 -12.40 -5.20
C VAL A 59 -3.87 -13.23 -4.48
N THR A 60 -4.20 -12.83 -3.25
CA THR A 60 -5.29 -13.41 -2.48
C THR A 60 -6.50 -12.47 -2.49
N PRO A 61 -7.63 -12.84 -3.12
CA PRO A 61 -8.86 -12.05 -3.05
C PRO A 61 -9.36 -11.99 -1.61
N LEU A 62 -9.71 -10.79 -1.13
CA LEU A 62 -10.26 -10.61 0.22
C LEU A 62 -11.76 -10.41 0.16
N ARG A 63 -12.22 -9.39 -0.58
CA ARG A 63 -13.65 -9.08 -0.71
C ARG A 63 -13.95 -8.11 -1.85
N VAL A 64 -15.24 -7.88 -2.09
CA VAL A 64 -15.74 -6.73 -2.87
C VAL A 64 -16.14 -5.63 -1.88
N LEU A 65 -15.71 -4.40 -2.15
CA LEU A 65 -16.07 -3.23 -1.37
C LEU A 65 -17.42 -2.66 -1.86
N GLU A 66 -18.11 -1.92 -1.00
CA GLU A 66 -19.41 -1.32 -1.35
C GLU A 66 -19.27 -0.15 -2.34
N TYR A 67 -18.06 0.41 -2.45
CA TYR A 67 -17.76 1.58 -3.27
C TYR A 67 -16.65 1.30 -4.27
N SER A 68 -16.59 2.14 -5.31
CA SER A 68 -15.34 2.33 -6.06
C SER A 68 -14.40 3.16 -5.19
N VAL A 69 -13.27 2.57 -4.81
CA VAL A 69 -12.24 3.20 -3.97
C VAL A 69 -10.96 3.38 -4.79
N ASN A 70 -10.32 4.55 -4.66
CA ASN A 70 -9.05 4.86 -5.29
C ASN A 70 -8.16 5.69 -4.34
N ALA A 71 -6.92 5.95 -4.74
CA ALA A 71 -5.92 6.71 -4.00
C ALA A 71 -5.74 6.17 -2.58
N ILE A 72 -5.38 4.90 -2.46
CA ILE A 72 -5.30 4.25 -1.15
C ILE A 72 -3.91 4.37 -0.54
N GLY A 73 -3.81 4.38 0.79
CA GLY A 73 -2.52 4.38 1.48
C GLY A 73 -2.64 3.88 2.91
N TYR A 74 -1.61 3.18 3.41
CA TYR A 74 -1.65 2.50 4.70
C TYR A 74 -1.02 3.33 5.83
N ALA A 75 -1.84 3.77 6.78
CA ALA A 75 -1.40 4.41 8.01
C ALA A 75 -1.02 3.34 9.04
N ARG A 76 0.28 2.98 9.07
CA ARG A 76 0.80 1.89 9.90
C ARG A 76 0.44 2.00 11.39
N GLU A 77 0.62 3.18 11.98
CA GLU A 77 0.36 3.41 13.42
C GLU A 77 -1.11 3.21 13.81
N GLN A 78 -2.02 3.34 12.84
CA GLN A 78 -3.46 3.21 13.05
C GLN A 78 -4.00 1.86 12.58
N GLU A 79 -3.15 1.07 11.91
CA GLU A 79 -3.51 -0.15 11.19
C GLU A 79 -4.68 0.00 10.20
N LEU A 80 -4.78 1.14 9.54
CA LEU A 80 -5.87 1.47 8.63
C LEU A 80 -5.37 1.90 7.25
N VAL A 81 -6.10 1.48 6.22
CA VAL A 81 -5.96 2.03 4.87
C VAL A 81 -6.91 3.19 4.71
N TYR A 82 -6.40 4.34 4.29
CA TYR A 82 -7.19 5.50 3.87
C TYR A 82 -7.40 5.44 2.36
N GLY A 83 -8.55 5.89 1.87
CA GLY A 83 -8.86 5.95 0.44
C GLY A 83 -9.98 6.93 0.14
N VAL A 84 -10.21 7.20 -1.15
CA VAL A 84 -11.31 8.06 -1.61
C VAL A 84 -12.39 7.24 -2.32
N ALA A 85 -13.64 7.43 -1.88
CA ALA A 85 -14.84 6.89 -2.52
C ALA A 85 -15.79 8.04 -2.90
N GLY A 86 -15.70 8.50 -4.15
CA GLY A 86 -16.49 9.64 -4.65
C GLY A 86 -16.14 10.94 -3.92
N ARG A 87 -17.01 11.39 -3.00
CA ARG A 87 -16.84 12.60 -2.18
C ARG A 87 -16.47 12.29 -0.72
N HIS A 88 -16.20 11.03 -0.40
CA HIS A 88 -15.91 10.59 0.95
C HIS A 88 -14.48 10.08 1.07
N VAL A 89 -13.87 10.32 2.23
CA VAL A 89 -12.73 9.54 2.70
C VAL A 89 -13.29 8.29 3.35
N VAL A 90 -12.83 7.14 2.89
CA VAL A 90 -13.12 5.84 3.49
C VAL A 90 -11.87 5.33 4.19
N VAL A 91 -12.09 4.53 5.23
CA VAL A 91 -11.02 3.77 5.87
C VAL A 91 -11.39 2.30 5.92
N PHE A 92 -10.41 1.41 5.82
CA PHE A 92 -10.64 -0.01 6.02
C PHE A 92 -9.45 -0.72 6.66
N ASP A 93 -9.74 -1.80 7.39
CA ASP A 93 -8.72 -2.66 8.00
C ASP A 93 -8.07 -3.59 6.96
N ARG A 94 -7.09 -4.41 7.39
CA ARG A 94 -6.37 -5.36 6.52
C ARG A 94 -7.25 -6.44 5.88
N VAL A 95 -8.48 -6.63 6.36
CA VAL A 95 -9.46 -7.57 5.77
C VAL A 95 -10.57 -6.84 5.01
N GLY A 96 -10.48 -5.51 4.90
CA GLY A 96 -11.36 -4.65 4.13
C GLY A 96 -12.65 -4.25 4.84
N ARG A 97 -12.76 -4.33 6.16
CA ARG A 97 -13.91 -3.74 6.90
C ARG A 97 -13.90 -2.23 6.73
N LEU A 98 -14.78 -1.75 5.86
CA LEU A 98 -14.81 -0.37 5.40
C LEU A 98 -15.78 0.47 6.22
N THR A 99 -15.36 1.68 6.58
CA THR A 99 -16.22 2.73 7.13
C THR A 99 -15.95 4.07 6.44
N VAL A 100 -16.92 4.98 6.50
CA VAL A 100 -16.74 6.35 6.03
C VAL A 100 -16.11 7.17 7.15
N ALA A 101 -14.90 7.68 6.92
CA ALA A 101 -14.18 8.50 7.90
C ALA A 101 -14.59 9.97 7.86
N GLY A 102 -15.04 10.46 6.70
CA GLY A 102 -15.47 11.84 6.54
C GLY A 102 -15.69 12.22 5.09
N ARG A 103 -15.88 13.52 4.84
CA ARG A 103 -15.91 14.07 3.48
C ARG A 103 -14.47 14.25 2.98
N ALA A 104 -14.26 13.97 1.71
CA ALA A 104 -13.01 14.33 1.04
C ALA A 104 -12.86 15.87 1.07
N PRO A 105 -11.68 16.41 1.42
CA PRO A 105 -11.42 17.83 1.36
C PRO A 105 -11.83 18.42 0.01
N VAL A 106 -12.72 19.41 0.05
CA VAL A 106 -13.26 20.12 -1.11
C VAL A 106 -12.83 21.58 -1.03
N GLU A 107 -11.54 21.85 -1.12
CA GLU A 107 -11.10 23.24 -1.32
C GLU A 107 -11.33 23.69 -2.77
N GLN A 108 -11.35 25.02 -2.95
CA GLN A 108 -11.99 25.87 -3.97
C GLN A 108 -11.87 25.50 -5.48
N TRP A 109 -11.22 24.40 -5.85
CA TRP A 109 -10.90 24.00 -7.23
C TRP A 109 -11.26 22.54 -7.55
N GLY A 110 -12.39 22.07 -7.03
CA GLY A 110 -12.93 20.73 -7.33
C GLY A 110 -12.44 19.60 -6.40
N GLY A 111 -11.78 19.95 -5.28
CA GLY A 111 -11.47 19.05 -4.16
C GLY A 111 -10.63 17.81 -4.48
N LEU A 112 -10.53 16.89 -3.52
CA LEU A 112 -10.02 15.53 -3.72
C LEU A 112 -11.08 14.60 -4.31
N VAL A 113 -11.92 15.10 -5.21
CA VAL A 113 -12.86 14.27 -5.99
C VAL A 113 -12.09 13.64 -7.15
N ALA A 114 -12.10 12.31 -7.24
CA ALA A 114 -11.37 11.52 -8.24
C ALA A 114 -9.83 11.76 -8.24
N PRO A 115 -9.14 11.58 -7.10
CA PRO A 115 -7.68 11.54 -7.10
C PRO A 115 -7.19 10.35 -7.92
N ARG A 116 -5.97 10.44 -8.42
CA ARG A 116 -5.37 9.36 -9.22
C ARG A 116 -4.61 8.38 -8.35
N ALA A 117 -3.78 8.89 -7.45
CA ALA A 117 -2.83 8.12 -6.67
C ALA A 117 -2.76 8.62 -5.23
N ALA A 118 -2.34 7.76 -4.30
CA ALA A 118 -1.90 8.23 -2.99
C ALA A 118 -0.94 7.28 -2.28
N THR A 119 -0.30 7.78 -1.22
CA THR A 119 0.39 6.95 -0.23
C THR A 119 0.37 7.63 1.13
N VAL A 120 0.62 6.88 2.20
CA VAL A 120 0.67 7.42 3.57
C VAL A 120 2.09 7.27 4.11
N VAL A 121 2.65 8.36 4.64
CA VAL A 121 3.94 8.38 5.35
C VAL A 121 3.72 9.00 6.72
N GLY A 122 3.83 8.18 7.78
CA GLY A 122 3.44 8.58 9.13
C GLY A 122 1.95 8.98 9.16
N ASN A 123 1.66 10.19 9.65
CA ASN A 123 0.30 10.75 9.68
C ASN A 123 -0.02 11.69 8.50
N ARG A 124 0.75 11.60 7.41
CA ARG A 124 0.53 12.39 6.19
C ARG A 124 0.10 11.50 5.05
N TRP A 125 -1.08 11.77 4.53
CA TRP A 125 -1.61 11.13 3.33
C TRP A 125 -1.35 12.04 2.12
N TYR A 126 -0.42 11.62 1.28
CA TYR A 126 -0.06 12.31 0.05
C TYR A 126 -0.99 11.86 -1.07
N VAL A 127 -1.78 12.77 -1.61
CA VAL A 127 -2.81 12.48 -2.61
C VAL A 127 -2.51 13.25 -3.88
N ALA A 128 -2.23 12.54 -4.98
CA ALA A 128 -1.97 13.16 -6.27
C ALA A 128 -3.26 13.31 -7.08
N LYS A 129 -3.49 14.51 -7.59
CA LYS A 129 -4.58 14.82 -8.50
C LYS A 129 -4.10 15.85 -9.51
N ASN A 130 -4.21 15.51 -10.79
CA ASN A 130 -3.66 16.32 -11.89
C ASN A 130 -2.17 16.61 -11.61
N HIS A 131 -1.74 17.87 -11.76
CA HIS A 131 -0.35 18.29 -11.50
C HIS A 131 -0.13 18.78 -10.07
N THR A 132 -0.93 18.32 -9.11
CA THR A 132 -0.86 18.76 -7.72
C THR A 132 -0.77 17.55 -6.79
N LEU A 133 0.13 17.63 -5.81
CA LEU A 133 0.21 16.71 -4.70
C LEU A 133 -0.30 17.42 -3.44
N TYR A 134 -1.38 16.90 -2.89
CA TYR A 134 -1.96 17.36 -1.64
C TYR A 134 -1.38 16.57 -0.48
N THR A 135 -1.18 17.23 0.66
CA THR A 135 -0.89 16.58 1.93
C THR A 135 -2.13 16.68 2.80
N VAL A 136 -2.70 15.55 3.19
CA VAL A 136 -3.86 15.47 4.08
C VAL A 136 -3.40 14.92 5.43
N ASP A 137 -3.82 15.56 6.50
CA ASP A 137 -3.57 15.05 7.86
C ASP A 137 -4.52 13.89 8.17
N VAL A 138 -3.95 12.73 8.51
CA VAL A 138 -4.72 11.54 8.90
C VAL A 138 -4.54 11.17 10.36
N ASP A 139 -3.89 12.01 11.17
CA ASP A 139 -3.89 11.85 12.63
C ASP A 139 -5.30 12.13 13.20
N ARG A 140 -5.94 11.10 13.73
CA ARG A 140 -7.29 11.19 14.31
C ARG A 140 -7.36 12.06 15.57
N GLY A 141 -6.24 12.26 16.26
CA GLY A 141 -6.13 13.14 17.41
C GLY A 141 -5.90 14.61 17.03
N SER A 142 -5.55 14.89 15.77
CA SER A 142 -5.27 16.23 15.32
C SER A 142 -6.54 17.04 15.07
N PRO A 143 -6.59 18.35 15.43
CA PRO A 143 -7.68 19.24 15.02
C PRO A 143 -7.74 19.42 13.48
N GLY A 144 -6.65 19.05 12.78
CA GLY A 144 -6.53 19.03 11.34
C GLY A 144 -6.97 17.73 10.67
N PHE A 145 -7.50 16.74 11.40
CA PHE A 145 -7.89 15.45 10.83
C PHE A 145 -8.75 15.61 9.57
N LEU A 146 -8.31 14.99 8.47
CA LEU A 146 -8.86 15.07 7.12
C LEU A 146 -8.91 16.48 6.55
N ARG A 147 -7.99 17.38 6.94
CA ARG A 147 -7.77 18.67 6.27
C ARG A 147 -6.53 18.61 5.40
N VAL A 148 -6.57 19.37 4.30
CA VAL A 148 -5.37 19.65 3.51
C VAL A 148 -4.45 20.54 4.35
N THR A 149 -3.23 20.08 4.57
CA THR A 149 -2.19 20.78 5.33
C THR A 149 -1.04 21.27 4.46
N GLY A 150 -1.00 20.83 3.20
CA GLY A 150 -0.01 21.27 2.22
C GLY A 150 -0.46 20.97 0.80
N GLU A 151 0.03 21.78 -0.13
CA GLU A 151 -0.18 21.62 -1.57
C GLU A 151 1.12 21.96 -2.29
N VAL A 152 1.59 21.08 -3.18
CA VAL A 152 2.74 21.34 -4.05
C VAL A 152 2.41 21.00 -5.50
N ARG A 153 2.87 21.85 -6.42
CA ARG A 153 2.71 21.63 -7.86
C ARG A 153 3.83 20.72 -8.35
N LEU A 154 3.47 19.68 -9.09
CA LEU A 154 4.41 18.74 -9.69
C LEU A 154 5.09 19.38 -10.90
N SER A 155 6.42 19.36 -10.93
CA SER A 155 7.21 20.07 -11.95
C SER A 155 7.17 19.45 -13.36
N SER A 156 6.73 18.20 -13.51
CA SER A 156 6.67 17.53 -14.82
C SER A 156 5.28 17.02 -15.15
N ARG A 157 5.01 16.94 -16.46
CA ARG A 157 3.78 16.36 -16.99
C ARG A 157 3.62 14.88 -16.60
N ALA A 158 4.69 14.10 -16.73
CA ALA A 158 4.69 12.67 -16.40
C ALA A 158 4.26 12.40 -14.95
N ALA A 159 4.64 13.27 -14.01
CA ALA A 159 4.22 13.15 -12.61
C ALA A 159 2.72 13.42 -12.41
N GLY A 160 2.10 14.31 -13.20
CA GLY A 160 0.65 14.51 -13.16
C GLY A 160 -0.17 13.45 -13.89
N GLU A 161 0.53 12.54 -14.59
CA GLU A 161 -0.07 11.40 -15.28
C GLU A 161 0.07 10.09 -14.52
N LEU A 162 0.68 10.11 -13.32
CA LEU A 162 0.77 8.94 -12.44
C LEU A 162 -0.62 8.43 -12.08
N ASP A 163 -0.82 7.12 -12.27
CA ASP A 163 -2.03 6.41 -11.86
C ASP A 163 -1.91 5.87 -10.44
N ASP A 164 -0.71 5.65 -9.93
CA ASP A 164 -0.45 5.32 -8.54
C ASP A 164 0.99 5.75 -8.13
N LEU A 165 1.27 5.81 -6.83
CA LEU A 165 2.59 6.09 -6.26
C LEU A 165 2.78 5.43 -4.89
N ASP A 166 4.03 5.17 -4.52
CA ASP A 166 4.39 4.76 -3.16
C ASP A 166 5.62 5.49 -2.66
N ALA A 167 5.80 5.56 -1.33
CA ALA A 167 6.94 6.19 -0.71
C ALA A 167 8.08 5.19 -0.52
N ASP A 168 9.29 5.56 -0.93
CA ASP A 168 10.49 4.82 -0.54
C ASP A 168 10.69 4.98 0.98
N PRO A 169 10.60 3.90 1.77
CA PRO A 169 10.64 3.99 3.23
C PRO A 169 11.98 4.51 3.76
N ARG A 170 13.04 4.50 2.95
CA ARG A 170 14.38 4.97 3.33
C ARG A 170 14.54 6.48 3.16
N THR A 171 13.91 7.05 2.14
CA THR A 171 14.16 8.45 1.73
C THR A 171 12.93 9.33 1.90
N GLY A 172 11.73 8.76 1.96
CA GLY A 172 10.46 9.47 1.97
C GLY A 172 10.11 10.13 0.63
N LEU A 173 10.90 9.88 -0.43
CA LEU A 173 10.58 10.31 -1.79
C LEU A 173 9.50 9.39 -2.37
N LEU A 174 8.61 9.95 -3.18
CA LEU A 174 7.53 9.18 -3.80
C LEU A 174 7.96 8.68 -5.17
N TYR A 175 7.54 7.49 -5.54
CA TYR A 175 7.83 6.87 -6.83
C TYR A 175 6.54 6.35 -7.44
N GLY A 176 6.39 6.58 -8.73
CA GLY A 176 5.30 6.01 -9.52
C GLY A 176 5.78 5.69 -10.93
N VAL A 177 4.93 5.07 -11.73
CA VAL A 177 5.22 4.80 -13.14
C VAL A 177 4.31 5.65 -14.01
N GLY A 178 4.92 6.53 -14.80
CA GLY A 178 4.20 7.34 -15.77
C GLY A 178 3.87 6.53 -17.02
N PRO A 179 2.66 6.70 -17.60
CA PRO A 179 2.39 6.18 -18.94
C PRO A 179 3.33 6.87 -19.94
N GLY A 180 3.73 6.14 -20.98
CA GLY A 180 4.62 6.70 -22.00
C GLY A 180 4.70 5.83 -23.24
N TYR A 181 4.81 6.48 -24.40
CA TYR A 181 5.07 5.83 -25.68
C TYR A 181 6.36 6.43 -26.27
N PRO A 182 7.31 5.59 -26.75
CA PRO A 182 7.20 4.14 -26.88
C PRO A 182 7.41 3.35 -25.58
N ARG A 183 7.77 4.01 -24.47
CA ARG A 183 8.10 3.35 -23.19
C ARG A 183 7.53 4.13 -22.01
N SER A 184 7.12 3.40 -20.98
CA SER A 184 6.81 3.95 -19.66
C SER A 184 8.08 4.27 -18.88
N VAL A 185 7.98 5.18 -17.91
CA VAL A 185 9.12 5.66 -17.13
C VAL A 185 8.80 5.66 -15.65
N VAL A 186 9.79 5.34 -14.82
CA VAL A 186 9.69 5.57 -13.37
C VAL A 186 9.92 7.05 -13.11
N VAL A 187 9.03 7.65 -12.33
CA VAL A 187 9.12 9.05 -11.91
C VAL A 187 9.29 9.09 -10.40
N ARG A 188 10.30 9.84 -9.96
CA ARG A 188 10.52 10.20 -8.56
C ARG A 188 9.95 11.59 -8.31
N VAL A 189 9.32 11.78 -7.16
CA VAL A 189 8.72 13.04 -6.71
C VAL A 189 9.23 13.35 -5.30
N ASP A 190 9.71 14.57 -5.10
CA ASP A 190 9.92 15.13 -3.77
C ASP A 190 8.58 15.71 -3.25
N PRO A 191 7.97 15.10 -2.22
CA PRO A 191 6.67 15.54 -1.74
C PRO A 191 6.69 16.92 -1.05
N ARG A 192 7.87 17.45 -0.70
CA ARG A 192 8.01 18.76 -0.04
C ARG A 192 8.04 19.90 -1.04
N THR A 193 8.64 19.68 -2.20
CA THR A 193 8.88 20.73 -3.21
C THR A 193 8.04 20.54 -4.48
N GLY A 194 7.52 19.33 -4.71
CA GLY A 194 6.90 18.95 -5.98
C GLY A 194 7.92 18.74 -7.10
N ALA A 195 9.22 18.77 -6.81
CA ALA A 195 10.27 18.51 -7.80
C ALA A 195 10.20 17.05 -8.27
N THR A 196 10.36 16.84 -9.57
CA THR A 196 10.22 15.54 -10.21
C THR A 196 11.44 15.19 -11.05
N ALA A 197 11.80 13.90 -11.09
CA ALA A 197 12.89 13.38 -11.90
C ALA A 197 12.49 12.04 -12.51
N VAL A 198 12.88 11.81 -13.77
CA VAL A 198 12.84 10.47 -14.36
C VAL A 198 13.98 9.67 -13.75
N VAL A 199 13.67 8.46 -13.27
CA VAL A 199 14.66 7.54 -12.74
C VAL A 199 15.21 6.71 -13.89
N ASP A 200 16.53 6.58 -13.96
CA ASP A 200 17.17 5.70 -14.94
C ASP A 200 16.95 4.24 -14.51
N THR A 201 16.07 3.54 -15.24
CA THR A 201 15.74 2.14 -15.01
C THR A 201 15.82 1.40 -16.34
N PRO A 202 15.96 0.06 -16.34
CA PRO A 202 15.76 -0.71 -17.56
C PRO A 202 14.42 -0.39 -18.21
N ALA A 203 14.34 -0.57 -19.52
CA ALA A 203 13.17 -0.22 -20.31
C ALA A 203 11.91 -0.94 -19.79
N LEU A 204 10.91 -0.17 -19.35
CA LEU A 204 9.60 -0.70 -19.05
C LEU A 204 8.84 -0.98 -20.34
N PRO A 205 8.01 -2.04 -20.38
CA PRO A 205 7.10 -2.25 -21.49
C PRO A 205 6.14 -1.06 -21.64
N PRO A 206 5.57 -0.83 -22.83
CA PRO A 206 4.54 0.18 -22.99
C PRO A 206 3.30 -0.21 -22.18
N GLY A 207 2.77 0.75 -21.42
CA GLY A 207 1.49 0.61 -20.72
C GLY A 207 0.76 1.94 -20.71
N THR A 208 -0.53 1.92 -21.02
CA THR A 208 -1.37 3.12 -21.03
C THR A 208 -1.85 3.51 -19.63
N SER A 209 -1.69 2.62 -18.65
CA SER A 209 -2.03 2.85 -17.25
C SER A 209 -1.16 1.96 -16.37
N TRP A 210 -0.60 2.54 -15.31
CA TRP A 210 0.27 1.89 -14.34
C TRP A 210 -0.20 2.20 -12.93
N GLY A 211 -1.15 1.40 -12.46
CA GLY A 211 -1.69 1.50 -11.12
C GLY A 211 -1.00 0.53 -10.15
N ALA A 212 -1.47 0.49 -8.91
CA ALA A 212 -1.00 -0.42 -7.87
C ALA A 212 0.53 -0.47 -7.76
N VAL A 213 1.11 0.61 -7.22
CA VAL A 213 2.55 0.78 -7.02
C VAL A 213 2.88 0.52 -5.56
N SER A 214 3.93 -0.27 -5.30
CA SER A 214 4.40 -0.54 -3.94
C SER A 214 5.90 -0.79 -3.90
N PHE A 215 6.57 -0.37 -2.83
CA PHE A 215 7.92 -0.84 -2.54
C PHE A 215 7.90 -2.25 -1.97
N GLY A 216 8.73 -3.13 -2.55
CA GLY A 216 8.95 -4.47 -2.02
C GLY A 216 10.02 -4.52 -0.94
N PRO A 217 10.19 -5.68 -0.29
CA PRO A 217 11.13 -5.87 0.81
C PRO A 217 12.60 -5.84 0.36
N ASP A 218 12.83 -6.02 -0.93
CA ASP A 218 14.13 -5.97 -1.61
C ASP A 218 14.47 -4.56 -2.13
N GLY A 219 13.65 -3.55 -1.82
CA GLY A 219 13.84 -2.17 -2.24
C GLY A 219 13.56 -1.90 -3.72
N ALA A 220 13.03 -2.88 -4.46
CA ALA A 220 12.52 -2.69 -5.81
C ALA A 220 11.11 -2.08 -5.79
N LEU A 221 10.74 -1.41 -6.88
CA LEU A 221 9.39 -0.93 -7.11
C LEU A 221 8.58 -2.04 -7.78
N TYR A 222 7.41 -2.34 -7.26
CA TYR A 222 6.45 -3.27 -7.85
C TYR A 222 5.31 -2.44 -8.42
N ALA A 223 5.06 -2.54 -9.72
CA ALA A 223 4.04 -1.73 -10.39
C ALA A 223 3.19 -2.57 -11.33
N LEU A 224 1.88 -2.36 -11.30
CA LEU A 224 0.93 -3.09 -12.14
C LEU A 224 0.59 -2.28 -13.39
N ALA A 225 1.01 -2.76 -14.55
CA ALA A 225 0.48 -2.27 -15.81
C ALA A 225 -0.96 -2.81 -15.97
N SER A 226 -1.98 -1.95 -15.81
CA SER A 226 -3.39 -2.32 -15.82
C SER A 226 -3.82 -2.97 -17.15
N LEU A 227 -3.17 -2.55 -18.25
CA LEU A 227 -3.39 -3.06 -19.60
C LEU A 227 -2.07 -3.06 -20.39
N ALA A 228 -1.39 -4.21 -20.40
CA ALA A 228 -0.19 -4.48 -21.19
C ALA A 228 -0.40 -5.77 -22.00
N GLY A 229 -0.53 -5.65 -23.32
CA GLY A 229 -0.80 -6.78 -24.21
C GLY A 229 -2.12 -7.50 -23.87
N GLY A 230 -3.18 -6.75 -23.53
CA GLY A 230 -4.51 -7.28 -23.20
C GLY A 230 -4.66 -7.87 -21.80
N ARG A 231 -3.65 -7.75 -20.93
CA ARG A 231 -3.63 -8.32 -19.57
C ARG A 231 -3.14 -7.29 -18.55
N ALA A 232 -3.52 -7.45 -17.30
CA ALA A 232 -2.82 -6.77 -16.21
C ALA A 232 -1.54 -7.55 -15.88
N ARG A 233 -0.42 -6.87 -15.71
CA ARG A 233 0.90 -7.49 -15.46
C ARG A 233 1.63 -6.73 -14.37
N LEU A 234 2.04 -7.44 -13.32
CA LEU A 234 2.83 -6.90 -12.22
C LEU A 234 4.30 -7.05 -12.56
N TYR A 235 5.05 -5.97 -12.49
CA TYR A 235 6.48 -5.96 -12.75
C TYR A 235 7.27 -5.61 -11.49
N ARG A 236 8.40 -6.27 -11.31
CA ARG A 236 9.46 -5.87 -10.39
C ARG A 236 10.45 -4.99 -11.15
N ILE A 237 10.71 -3.80 -10.61
CA ILE A 237 11.51 -2.75 -11.23
C ILE A 237 12.65 -2.38 -10.27
N PRO A 238 13.89 -2.82 -10.51
CA PRO A 238 15.03 -2.42 -9.68
C PRO A 238 15.34 -0.93 -9.91
N LEU A 239 15.59 -0.20 -8.82
CA LEU A 239 15.87 1.25 -8.86
C LEU A 239 17.36 1.60 -8.73
N THR A 240 18.18 0.68 -8.25
CA THR A 240 19.61 0.91 -7.94
C THR A 240 20.54 -0.10 -8.59
N ASP A 241 20.05 -1.32 -8.82
CA ASP A 241 20.78 -2.38 -9.50
C ASP A 241 20.40 -2.47 -10.98
N ALA A 242 21.37 -2.74 -11.84
CA ALA A 242 21.17 -2.94 -13.29
C ALA A 242 20.46 -4.26 -13.66
N GLY A 243 19.72 -4.86 -12.72
CA GLY A 243 18.93 -6.06 -12.97
C GLY A 243 17.81 -5.77 -13.98
N PRO A 244 17.35 -6.76 -14.76
CA PRO A 244 16.26 -6.55 -15.70
C PRO A 244 14.94 -6.30 -14.96
N VAL A 245 14.03 -5.54 -15.59
CA VAL A 245 12.62 -5.53 -15.21
C VAL A 245 12.04 -6.92 -15.46
N ALA A 246 11.40 -7.49 -14.45
CA ALA A 246 10.83 -8.84 -14.52
C ALA A 246 9.31 -8.80 -14.31
N GLU A 247 8.56 -9.51 -15.14
CA GLU A 247 7.16 -9.80 -14.83
C GLU A 247 7.09 -10.80 -13.68
N VAL A 248 6.34 -10.44 -12.65
CA VAL A 248 6.16 -11.26 -11.43
C VAL A 248 4.87 -12.06 -11.53
N SER A 249 3.79 -11.42 -11.96
CA SER A 249 2.49 -12.08 -12.14
C SER A 249 1.64 -11.41 -13.20
N SER A 250 0.63 -12.11 -13.71
CA SER A 250 -0.33 -11.56 -14.67
C SER A 250 -1.75 -12.04 -14.42
N GLY A 251 -2.72 -11.22 -14.84
CA GLY A 251 -4.13 -11.48 -14.67
C GLY A 251 -4.99 -10.88 -15.78
N PRO A 252 -6.32 -10.91 -15.63
CA PRO A 252 -7.23 -10.21 -16.52
C PRO A 252 -6.92 -8.72 -16.58
N ALA A 253 -7.21 -8.07 -17.71
CA ALA A 253 -7.07 -6.62 -17.84
C ALA A 253 -7.90 -5.88 -16.77
N LEU A 254 -7.35 -4.79 -16.27
CA LEU A 254 -8.00 -3.92 -15.30
C LEU A 254 -8.25 -2.55 -15.91
N ARG A 255 -9.33 -1.90 -15.47
CA ARG A 255 -9.65 -0.53 -15.84
C ARG A 255 -8.89 0.47 -14.97
N ALA A 256 -8.79 0.16 -13.68
CA ALA A 256 -8.05 0.94 -12.69
C ALA A 256 -7.58 0.00 -11.58
N SER A 257 -6.46 0.35 -10.95
CA SER A 257 -5.94 -0.32 -9.77
C SER A 257 -5.11 0.67 -8.96
N ASP A 258 -5.12 0.48 -7.65
CA ASP A 258 -4.37 1.30 -6.69
C ASP A 258 -3.94 0.38 -5.55
N ALA A 259 -2.80 0.66 -4.92
CA ALA A 259 -2.24 -0.18 -3.88
C ALA A 259 -1.69 0.63 -2.71
N THR A 260 -1.74 0.01 -1.53
CA THR A 260 -0.96 0.55 -0.41
C THR A 260 0.51 0.22 -0.60
N GLY A 261 1.37 0.97 0.08
CA GLY A 261 2.71 0.48 0.39
C GLY A 261 2.68 -0.78 1.27
N CYS A 262 3.87 -1.18 1.69
CA CYS A 262 4.06 -2.39 2.48
C CYS A 262 3.31 -2.35 3.83
N LEU A 263 2.47 -3.35 4.11
CA LEU A 263 1.78 -3.46 5.41
C LEU A 263 2.72 -3.94 6.54
N LEU A 264 3.84 -4.58 6.18
CA LEU A 264 4.88 -5.02 7.10
C LEU A 264 6.22 -4.42 6.68
N ILE A 265 6.66 -3.35 7.34
CA ILE A 265 8.09 -3.04 7.36
C ILE A 265 8.59 -3.64 8.67
N PRO A 266 9.25 -4.82 8.69
CA PRO A 266 9.81 -5.35 9.92
C PRO A 266 10.62 -4.25 10.61
N GLU A 267 10.37 -4.06 11.90
CA GLU A 267 11.15 -3.14 12.71
C GLU A 267 12.63 -3.58 12.57
N PRO A 268 13.58 -2.64 12.35
CA PRO A 268 14.99 -3.01 12.33
C PRO A 268 15.27 -3.85 13.59
N ALA A 269 15.91 -5.01 13.40
CA ALA A 269 16.20 -5.92 14.50
C ALA A 269 16.80 -5.12 15.66
N PRO A 270 16.35 -5.36 16.92
CA PRO A 270 16.92 -4.64 18.05
C PRO A 270 18.44 -4.75 18.00
N PRO A 271 19.19 -3.67 18.27
CA PRO A 271 20.64 -3.73 18.30
C PRO A 271 21.05 -4.92 19.17
N PRO A 272 22.10 -5.68 18.79
CA PRO A 272 22.51 -6.85 19.55
C PRO A 272 22.69 -6.43 21.01
N SER A 273 22.06 -7.16 21.94
CA SER A 273 22.23 -6.90 23.37
C SER A 273 23.73 -6.78 23.65
N PRO A 274 24.19 -5.72 24.35
CA PRO A 274 25.58 -5.59 24.71
C PRO A 274 26.03 -6.89 25.39
N PRO A 275 27.25 -7.37 25.10
CA PRO A 275 27.76 -8.58 25.74
C PRO A 275 27.60 -8.41 27.26
N PRO A 276 27.19 -9.48 27.99
CA PRO A 276 27.02 -9.40 29.42
C PRO A 276 28.30 -8.82 30.04
N PRO A 277 28.18 -7.86 30.98
CA PRO A 277 29.35 -7.23 31.57
C PRO A 277 30.26 -8.34 32.09
N THR A 278 31.49 -8.39 31.59
CA THR A 278 32.52 -9.28 32.13
C THR A 278 32.61 -8.95 33.61
N THR A 279 32.24 -9.92 34.45
CA THR A 279 32.34 -9.76 35.89
C THR A 279 33.81 -9.43 36.20
N PRO A 280 34.11 -8.31 36.89
CA PRO A 280 35.46 -8.03 37.33
C PRO A 280 35.98 -9.24 38.12
N PRO A 281 37.24 -9.65 37.94
CA PRO A 281 37.81 -10.73 38.73
C PRO A 281 37.59 -10.43 40.21
N SER A 282 37.01 -11.41 40.92
CA SER A 282 36.70 -11.30 42.35
C SER A 282 37.94 -10.82 43.11
N PRO A 283 37.85 -9.73 43.90
CA PRO A 283 39.01 -9.23 44.64
C PRO A 283 39.50 -10.30 45.61
N THR A 284 40.80 -10.58 45.57
CA THR A 284 41.47 -11.45 46.54
C THR A 284 41.21 -10.93 47.96
N PRO A 285 40.81 -11.78 48.93
CA PRO A 285 40.40 -11.31 50.24
C PRO A 285 41.58 -10.66 50.98
N THR A 286 41.43 -9.36 51.28
CA THR A 286 42.36 -8.60 52.13
C THR A 286 42.19 -9.03 53.59
N PRO A 287 43.27 -9.30 54.34
CA PRO A 287 43.19 -9.75 55.73
C PRO A 287 42.55 -8.70 56.64
N THR A 288 41.54 -9.14 57.37
CA THR A 288 40.75 -8.38 58.34
C THR A 288 41.65 -7.87 59.47
N ARG A 289 41.69 -6.55 59.67
CA ARG A 289 42.24 -5.94 60.90
C ARG A 289 41.12 -5.50 61.84
N THR A 290 41.34 -5.86 63.09
CA THR A 290 40.52 -5.67 64.30
C THR A 290 40.12 -4.21 64.53
N PRO A 291 38.86 -3.92 64.94
CA PRO A 291 38.38 -2.56 65.13
C PRO A 291 38.89 -1.91 66.42
N THR A 292 39.21 -0.62 66.34
CA THR A 292 39.50 0.28 67.46
C THR A 292 38.28 1.19 67.70
N PRO A 293 37.82 1.43 68.95
CA PRO A 293 36.62 2.21 69.22
C PRO A 293 36.90 3.70 69.45
N GLY A 294 35.98 4.55 68.96
CA GLY A 294 35.75 5.92 69.46
C GLY A 294 35.51 6.97 68.36
N PRO A 295 35.03 8.18 68.71
CA PRO A 295 33.77 8.45 69.40
C PRO A 295 32.89 9.51 68.70
N SER A 296 31.60 9.50 69.09
CA SER A 296 30.71 10.65 69.35
C SER A 296 30.23 11.60 68.22
N ARG A 297 28.91 11.49 67.97
CA ARG A 297 27.83 12.51 67.81
C ARG A 297 27.99 13.69 66.85
N THR A 298 27.01 13.83 65.95
CA THR A 298 26.43 15.12 65.49
C THR A 298 24.97 14.90 65.02
N PRO A 299 24.05 15.89 65.12
CA PRO A 299 22.61 15.67 65.17
C PRO A 299 21.86 15.82 63.82
N THR A 300 20.67 15.23 63.81
CA THR A 300 19.36 15.53 63.15
C THR A 300 19.31 16.50 61.94
N PRO A 301 18.52 16.20 60.88
CA PRO A 301 17.14 16.73 60.79
C PRO A 301 16.11 15.69 60.26
N THR A 302 14.98 15.54 60.96
CA THR A 302 13.64 16.09 60.65
C THR A 302 12.83 15.21 59.69
N PRO A 303 11.73 14.56 60.15
CA PRO A 303 10.92 13.68 59.31
C PRO A 303 10.09 14.49 58.30
N THR A 304 10.16 14.09 57.04
CA THR A 304 9.25 14.53 55.97
C THR A 304 7.86 13.92 56.23
N PRO A 305 6.76 14.69 56.15
CA PRO A 305 5.43 14.19 56.45
C PRO A 305 4.97 13.15 55.42
N THR A 306 4.54 12.00 55.93
CA THR A 306 3.84 10.96 55.18
C THR A 306 2.47 11.50 54.77
N MET A 307 2.23 11.65 53.47
CA MET A 307 0.89 11.98 52.98
C MET A 307 -0.04 10.78 53.18
N SER A 308 -1.12 11.04 53.93
CA SER A 308 -2.25 10.15 54.12
C SER A 308 -2.87 9.78 52.75
N PRO A 309 -3.20 8.51 52.49
CA PRO A 309 -3.93 8.14 51.29
C PRO A 309 -5.29 8.83 51.28
N ALA A 310 -5.63 9.44 50.14
CA ALA A 310 -6.93 10.04 49.90
C ALA A 310 -8.03 8.98 49.96
N PRO A 311 -9.23 9.30 50.49
CA PRO A 311 -10.35 8.38 50.53
C PRO A 311 -10.76 7.99 49.11
N SER A 312 -10.83 6.68 48.86
CA SER A 312 -11.40 6.10 47.65
C SER A 312 -12.87 6.48 47.56
N VAL A 313 -13.19 7.44 46.68
CA VAL A 313 -14.56 7.80 46.37
C VAL A 313 -15.16 6.66 45.54
N SER A 314 -15.97 5.82 46.20
CA SER A 314 -16.77 4.79 45.54
C SER A 314 -17.72 5.47 44.55
N ARG A 315 -17.43 5.32 43.25
CA ARG A 315 -18.31 5.80 42.19
C ARG A 315 -19.60 4.99 42.25
N PRO A 316 -20.79 5.62 42.27
CA PRO A 316 -22.05 4.90 42.17
C PRO A 316 -22.10 4.13 40.83
N PRO A 317 -22.75 2.96 40.80
CA PRO A 317 -22.87 2.15 39.59
C PRO A 317 -23.48 3.00 38.46
N PRO A 318 -23.03 2.82 37.21
CA PRO A 318 -23.59 3.51 36.06
C PRO A 318 -25.11 3.28 36.03
N ALA A 319 -25.88 4.37 36.00
CA ALA A 319 -27.31 4.28 35.77
C ALA A 319 -27.54 3.59 34.42
N THR A 320 -28.33 2.52 34.43
CA THR A 320 -28.80 1.85 33.23
C THR A 320 -29.44 2.89 32.31
N PRO A 321 -29.01 3.01 31.05
CA PRO A 321 -29.65 3.91 30.11
C PRO A 321 -31.14 3.57 30.01
N PRO A 322 -32.04 4.57 29.97
CA PRO A 322 -33.46 4.31 29.73
C PRO A 322 -33.59 3.56 28.40
N GLU A 323 -34.33 2.45 28.43
CA GLU A 323 -34.70 1.71 27.23
C GLU A 323 -35.30 2.70 26.23
N THR A 324 -34.64 2.82 25.07
CA THR A 324 -35.21 3.58 23.96
C THR A 324 -36.46 2.82 23.52
N PRO A 325 -37.65 3.45 23.56
CA PRO A 325 -38.89 2.77 23.20
C PRO A 325 -38.76 2.18 21.80
N GLU A 326 -39.12 0.91 21.69
CA GLU A 326 -39.15 0.19 20.42
C GLU A 326 -39.97 0.99 19.40
N PRO A 327 -39.44 1.28 18.21
CA PRO A 327 -40.18 2.01 17.20
C PRO A 327 -41.46 1.24 16.87
N PRO A 328 -42.61 1.93 16.73
CA PRO A 328 -43.86 1.27 16.41
C PRO A 328 -43.71 0.46 15.12
N PRO A 329 -44.36 -0.71 15.02
CA PRO A 329 -44.30 -1.54 13.84
C PRO A 329 -44.69 -0.71 12.61
N PRO A 330 -43.94 -0.83 11.50
CA PRO A 330 -44.21 -0.06 10.29
C PRO A 330 -45.64 -0.32 9.84
N ALA A 331 -46.37 0.77 9.56
CA ALA A 331 -47.73 0.69 9.05
C ALA A 331 -47.76 -0.19 7.78
N PRO A 332 -48.80 -1.04 7.61
CA PRO A 332 -48.94 -1.85 6.41
C PRO A 332 -48.89 -0.96 5.17
N ALA A 333 -48.06 -1.34 4.21
CA ALA A 333 -47.93 -0.61 2.95
C ALA A 333 -49.30 -0.46 2.29
N PRO A 334 -49.64 0.74 1.77
CA PRO A 334 -50.89 0.92 1.03
C PRO A 334 -50.91 -0.03 -0.17
N PRO A 335 -52.08 -0.59 -0.53
CA PRO A 335 -52.22 -1.42 -1.71
C PRO A 335 -51.74 -0.61 -2.94
N PRO A 336 -51.01 -1.25 -3.87
CA PRO A 336 -50.49 -0.56 -5.04
C PRO A 336 -51.64 0.10 -5.81
N ALA A 337 -51.58 1.43 -5.90
CA ALA A 337 -52.48 2.17 -6.77
C ALA A 337 -52.32 1.61 -8.19
N GLY A 338 -53.45 1.21 -8.78
CA GLY A 338 -53.49 0.66 -10.14
C GLY A 338 -52.69 1.53 -11.09
N ALA A 339 -51.75 0.89 -11.80
CA ALA A 339 -50.86 1.56 -12.73
C ALA A 339 -51.67 2.40 -13.71
N ALA A 340 -51.47 3.72 -13.69
CA ALA A 340 -51.89 4.59 -14.78
C ALA A 340 -51.18 4.12 -16.06
N PRO A 341 -51.86 4.15 -17.22
CA PRO A 341 -51.22 3.86 -18.49
C PRO A 341 -50.00 4.78 -18.69
N PRO A 342 -48.91 4.26 -19.26
CA PRO A 342 -47.69 5.03 -19.45
C PRO A 342 -48.00 6.29 -20.28
N PRO A 343 -47.39 7.44 -19.94
CA PRO A 343 -47.51 8.63 -20.76
C PRO A 343 -47.00 8.34 -22.18
N PRO A 344 -47.59 8.98 -23.21
CA PRO A 344 -47.09 8.86 -24.57
C PRO A 344 -45.60 9.26 -24.60
N PRO A 345 -44.77 8.56 -25.39
CA PRO A 345 -43.35 8.86 -25.49
C PRO A 345 -43.15 10.33 -25.87
N PRO A 346 -42.21 11.04 -25.23
CA PRO A 346 -41.91 12.42 -25.58
C PRO A 346 -41.50 12.50 -27.05
N GLU A 347 -42.10 13.43 -27.80
CA GLU A 347 -41.67 13.74 -29.15
C GLU A 347 -40.22 14.19 -29.13
N ASP A 348 -39.35 13.39 -29.77
CA ASP A 348 -37.94 13.68 -29.97
C ASP A 348 -37.77 14.98 -30.74
N THR A 349 -37.54 16.08 -30.01
CA THR A 349 -36.79 17.22 -30.55
C THR A 349 -35.32 16.81 -30.55
N ALA A 350 -34.96 16.02 -31.56
CA ALA A 350 -33.61 15.59 -31.89
C ALA A 350 -32.70 16.82 -32.02
N THR A 351 -32.04 17.17 -30.91
CA THR A 351 -30.87 18.03 -30.94
C THR A 351 -29.68 17.08 -31.11
N ASP A 352 -29.04 17.21 -32.26
CA ASP A 352 -27.99 16.36 -32.83
C ASP A 352 -26.71 16.36 -31.99
N LEU A 353 -26.75 15.76 -30.79
CA LEU A 353 -25.57 15.46 -29.98
C LEU A 353 -25.33 13.96 -30.05
N LEU A 354 -24.63 13.56 -31.12
CA LEU A 354 -24.09 12.21 -31.28
C LEU A 354 -23.32 11.82 -30.02
N THR A 355 -23.62 10.63 -29.51
CA THR A 355 -22.85 10.09 -28.38
C THR A 355 -21.40 9.85 -28.83
N PRO A 356 -20.41 9.93 -27.92
CA PRO A 356 -18.99 9.69 -28.25
C PRO A 356 -18.73 8.34 -28.96
N THR A 357 -19.65 7.39 -28.79
CA THR A 357 -19.63 6.07 -29.43
C THR A 357 -20.08 6.11 -30.89
N GLU A 358 -21.06 6.96 -31.23
CA GLU A 358 -21.54 7.14 -32.61
C GLU A 358 -20.54 7.94 -33.44
N GLU A 359 -19.90 8.94 -32.84
CA GLU A 359 -18.82 9.70 -33.48
C GLU A 359 -17.65 8.78 -33.87
N LYS A 360 -17.24 7.87 -32.98
CA LYS A 360 -16.20 6.86 -33.28
C LYS A 360 -16.59 5.91 -34.39
N ARG A 361 -17.86 5.48 -34.46
CA ARG A 361 -18.35 4.60 -35.55
C ARG A 361 -18.35 5.32 -36.90
N ARG A 362 -18.67 6.61 -36.91
CA ARG A 362 -18.66 7.42 -38.14
C ARG A 362 -17.26 7.61 -38.70
N TRP A 363 -16.28 7.94 -37.84
CA TRP A 363 -14.89 8.06 -38.25
C TRP A 363 -14.28 6.75 -38.75
N ALA A 364 -14.62 5.62 -38.12
CA ALA A 364 -14.16 4.30 -38.57
C ALA A 364 -14.70 3.95 -39.98
N LEU A 365 -15.97 4.24 -40.25
CA LEU A 365 -16.58 4.00 -41.56
C LEU A 365 -15.95 4.90 -42.65
N THR A 366 -15.69 6.17 -42.35
CA THR A 366 -15.02 7.10 -43.27
C THR A 366 -13.62 6.61 -43.64
N MET A 367 -12.82 6.18 -42.67
CA MET A 367 -11.48 5.64 -42.94
C MET A 367 -11.51 4.37 -43.78
N LEU A 368 -12.51 3.50 -43.55
CA LEU A 368 -12.71 2.29 -44.35
C LEU A 368 -13.01 2.62 -45.82
N LEU A 369 -13.89 3.60 -46.07
CA LEU A 369 -14.23 4.03 -47.42
C LEU A 369 -13.05 4.68 -48.16
N ILE A 370 -12.23 5.48 -47.45
CA ILE A 370 -11.00 6.06 -48.02
C ILE A 370 -10.02 4.94 -48.42
N ALA A 371 -9.83 3.94 -47.56
CA ALA A 371 -8.92 2.82 -47.85
C ALA A 371 -9.37 2.00 -49.08
N PHE A 372 -10.67 1.71 -49.19
CA PHE A 372 -11.21 1.00 -50.36
C PHE A 372 -11.20 1.85 -51.64
N GLY A 373 -11.48 3.15 -51.53
CA GLY A 373 -11.42 4.08 -52.66
C GLY A 373 -10.01 4.25 -53.23
N ALA A 374 -9.00 4.37 -52.35
CA ALA A 374 -7.60 4.46 -52.76
C ALA A 374 -7.11 3.18 -53.47
N GLY A 375 -7.57 2.00 -53.03
CA GLY A 375 -7.25 0.72 -53.66
C GLY A 375 -7.83 0.58 -55.09
N ALA A 376 -9.02 1.14 -55.33
CA ALA A 376 -9.65 1.11 -56.66
C ALA A 376 -8.95 2.07 -57.65
N ALA A 377 -8.56 3.27 -57.20
CA ALA A 377 -7.85 4.25 -58.03
C ALA A 377 -6.45 3.74 -58.46
N ALA A 378 -5.72 3.10 -57.54
CA ALA A 378 -4.40 2.53 -57.83
C ALA A 378 -4.46 1.37 -58.86
N ARG A 379 -5.56 0.63 -58.92
CA ARG A 379 -5.74 -0.47 -59.89
C ARG A 379 -6.08 0.04 -61.30
N GLY A 380 -6.71 1.21 -61.42
CA GLY A 380 -7.00 1.87 -62.69
C GLY A 380 -5.75 2.43 -63.38
N LEU A 381 -4.81 2.98 -62.61
CA LEU A 381 -3.53 3.51 -63.12
C LEU A 381 -2.55 2.43 -63.61
N ARG A 382 -2.73 1.17 -63.18
CA ARG A 382 -1.90 0.02 -63.62
C ARG A 382 -2.39 -0.66 -64.91
N ARG A 383 -3.54 -0.25 -65.45
CA ARG A 383 -4.14 -0.81 -66.68
C ARG A 383 -4.11 0.18 -67.86
N ARG A 384 -3.35 1.26 -67.75
CA ARG A 384 -3.06 2.17 -68.88
C ARG A 384 -1.62 2.00 -69.32
#